data_AF-A0A7X8UD59-F1
#
_entry.id   AF-A0A7X8UD59-F1
#
_cell.length_a   1.000
_cell.length_b   1.000
_cell.length_c   1.000
_cell.angle_alpha   90.00
_cell.angle_beta   90.00
_cell.angle_gamma   90.00
#
_symmetry.space_group_name_H-M   'P 1'
#
loop_
_entity.id
_entity.type
_entity.pdbx_description
1 polymer ?
#
loop_
_entity_poly.entity_id
_entity_poly.type
_entity_poly.pdbx_seq_one_letter_code
_entity_poly.pdbx_strand_id
1 'polypeptide(L)'
;MAHNHRWLAAASLGLGLLLVTGYAAYKGHADDRDVEAVLAAYPQLKGGASDSCAPCHRSGRVEEGSGSRVENHCGYCHAVHVRGGRPAVATLTRFGAEYLAAGRGVAALRKIAGGDADGDGVSNEAELLAGTLPGEASSRPGAALAPHRVYSGRELRALSPVVGHTVFLNTSHNRQGDFYNQYRGNSVYALLEAIGLAPGAESVDFISVDGFEGTFTLEELRREWAQARPVPGLDKKALGACGWVNYNAAGLDPGRALPSMKVMLAFEENGRKIEPAHLDPASGRIVGTGPLRLVVPQFVPSPPDLPKNAGAECQKSVAPEYAFNEEYDHNGGRSSFSIIAVRVRPLPEGTRDFEWEKERDALLAGEKIVFFGALQ
;
A
#
# COMPACT_ATOMS: atom_id res chain seq x y z
N MET A 1 -64.81 -40.03 5.09
CA MET A 1 -64.40 -39.68 3.71
C MET A 1 -63.23 -38.74 3.81
N ALA A 2 -62.03 -39.28 3.60
CA ALA A 2 -60.75 -38.62 3.80
C ALA A 2 -60.22 -38.11 2.45
N HIS A 3 -59.88 -36.83 2.38
CA HIS A 3 -59.15 -36.26 1.24
C HIS A 3 -57.72 -35.93 1.67
N ASN A 4 -56.78 -36.71 1.13
CA ASN A 4 -55.35 -36.50 1.17
C ASN A 4 -54.95 -35.38 0.20
N HIS A 5 -54.26 -34.34 0.68
CA HIS A 5 -53.41 -33.50 -0.16
C HIS A 5 -51.97 -33.61 0.32
N ARG A 6 -51.16 -34.33 -0.47
CA ARG A 6 -49.70 -34.40 -0.36
C ARG A 6 -49.10 -33.16 -1.01
N TRP A 7 -48.36 -32.36 -0.24
CA TRP A 7 -47.46 -31.34 -0.78
C TRP A 7 -46.08 -31.97 -0.96
N LEU A 8 -45.63 -32.05 -2.22
CA LEU A 8 -44.26 -32.36 -2.60
C LEU A 8 -43.42 -31.09 -2.41
N ALA A 9 -42.53 -31.07 -1.43
CA ALA A 9 -41.46 -30.07 -1.35
C ALA A 9 -40.31 -30.52 -2.26
N ALA A 10 -40.11 -29.81 -3.36
CA ALA A 10 -38.95 -29.97 -4.22
C ALA A 10 -37.71 -29.42 -3.50
N ALA A 11 -36.74 -30.31 -3.22
CA ALA A 11 -35.43 -29.92 -2.74
C ALA A 11 -34.58 -29.45 -3.92
N SER A 12 -34.45 -28.13 -4.08
CA SER A 12 -33.53 -27.51 -5.01
C SER A 12 -32.11 -27.56 -4.43
N LEU A 13 -31.27 -28.47 -4.93
CA LEU A 13 -29.82 -28.38 -4.72
C LEU A 13 -29.31 -27.13 -5.44
N GLY A 14 -29.10 -26.04 -4.69
CA GLY A 14 -28.36 -24.88 -5.16
C GLY A 14 -26.87 -25.20 -5.19
N LEU A 15 -26.36 -25.53 -6.38
CA LEU A 15 -24.92 -25.57 -6.64
C LEU A 15 -24.42 -24.12 -6.68
N GLY A 16 -23.96 -23.61 -5.54
CA GLY A 16 -23.34 -22.29 -5.46
C GLY A 16 -22.00 -22.29 -6.21
N LEU A 17 -21.97 -21.70 -7.40
CA LEU A 17 -20.72 -21.25 -8.00
C LEU A 17 -20.16 -20.14 -7.11
N LEU A 18 -19.12 -20.45 -6.34
CA LEU A 18 -18.21 -19.46 -5.79
C LEU A 18 -17.49 -18.81 -6.98
N LEU A 19 -18.01 -17.67 -7.44
CA LEU A 19 -17.27 -16.76 -8.30
C LEU A 19 -16.12 -16.19 -7.46
N VAL A 20 -14.93 -16.77 -7.58
CA VAL A 20 -13.70 -16.14 -7.12
C VAL A 20 -13.46 -14.92 -8.00
N THR A 21 -13.90 -13.75 -7.55
CA THR A 21 -13.56 -12.47 -8.16
C THR A 21 -12.10 -12.19 -7.86
N GLY A 22 -11.19 -12.73 -8.68
CA GLY A 22 -9.78 -12.36 -8.57
C GLY A 22 -9.62 -10.87 -8.91
N TYR A 23 -9.13 -10.08 -7.96
CA TYR A 23 -8.73 -8.71 -8.18
C TYR A 23 -7.20 -8.64 -8.33
N ALA A 24 -6.71 -7.88 -9.31
CA ALA A 24 -5.28 -7.65 -9.44
C ALA A 24 -4.75 -6.84 -8.25
N ALA A 25 -3.54 -7.12 -7.78
CA ALA A 25 -2.84 -6.21 -6.88
C ALA A 25 -2.27 -5.07 -7.75
N TYR A 26 -3.04 -3.97 -7.81
CA TYR A 26 -2.61 -2.66 -8.26
C TYR A 26 -2.75 -2.43 -9.77
N LYS A 27 -3.91 -1.91 -10.19
CA LYS A 27 -4.15 -1.51 -11.58
C LYS A 27 -3.69 -0.08 -11.87
N GLY A 28 -2.96 0.10 -12.96
CA GLY A 28 -2.66 1.41 -13.55
C GLY A 28 -1.18 1.77 -13.66
N HIS A 29 -0.26 0.79 -13.60
CA HIS A 29 1.18 1.03 -13.74
C HIS A 29 1.71 0.43 -15.05
N ALA A 30 2.32 1.29 -15.88
CA ALA A 30 2.92 0.90 -17.16
C ALA A 30 2.03 -0.04 -17.98
N ASP A 31 0.75 0.33 -18.12
CA ASP A 31 -0.34 -0.39 -18.83
C ASP A 31 -0.69 -1.80 -18.34
N ASP A 32 -0.15 -2.24 -17.20
CA ASP A 32 -0.37 -3.55 -16.55
C ASP A 32 -0.04 -4.78 -17.43
N ARG A 33 0.51 -4.58 -18.64
CA ARG A 33 0.70 -5.62 -19.66
C ARG A 33 1.54 -6.81 -19.21
N ASP A 34 2.53 -6.58 -18.35
CA ASP A 34 3.40 -7.67 -17.89
C ASP A 34 2.71 -8.57 -16.87
N VAL A 35 1.91 -7.97 -15.98
CA VAL A 35 1.04 -8.73 -15.06
C VAL A 35 0.00 -9.50 -15.87
N GLU A 36 -0.65 -8.84 -16.84
CA GLU A 36 -1.61 -9.49 -17.72
C GLU A 36 -1.01 -10.67 -18.50
N ALA A 37 0.24 -10.55 -18.97
CA ALA A 37 0.94 -11.64 -19.64
C ALA A 37 1.21 -12.83 -18.70
N VAL A 38 1.61 -12.58 -17.46
CA VAL A 38 1.78 -13.61 -16.43
C VAL A 38 0.46 -14.32 -16.16
N LEU A 39 -0.62 -13.56 -15.92
CA LEU A 39 -1.94 -14.13 -15.65
C LEU A 39 -2.54 -14.85 -16.86
N ALA A 40 -2.23 -14.42 -18.09
CA ALA A 40 -2.67 -15.13 -19.29
C ALA A 40 -1.95 -16.47 -19.48
N ALA A 41 -0.68 -16.56 -19.10
CA ALA A 41 0.09 -17.80 -19.12
C ALA A 41 -0.26 -18.74 -17.95
N TYR A 42 -0.54 -18.16 -16.77
CA TYR A 42 -0.75 -18.86 -15.51
C TYR A 42 -1.98 -18.31 -14.76
N PRO A 43 -3.21 -18.62 -15.21
CA PRO A 43 -4.44 -18.01 -14.67
C PRO A 43 -4.68 -18.26 -13.18
N GLN A 44 -4.13 -19.35 -12.63
CA GLN A 44 -4.21 -19.69 -11.22
C GLN A 44 -3.46 -18.73 -10.29
N LEU A 45 -2.58 -17.88 -10.83
CA LEU A 45 -1.84 -16.88 -10.07
C LEU A 45 -2.69 -15.66 -9.67
N LYS A 46 -3.89 -15.53 -10.24
CA LYS A 46 -4.79 -14.41 -10.00
C LYS A 46 -5.13 -14.29 -8.50
N GLY A 47 -4.94 -13.11 -7.93
CA GLY A 47 -5.12 -12.86 -6.51
C GLY A 47 -4.06 -13.51 -5.61
N GLY A 48 -2.89 -13.88 -6.15
CA GLY A 48 -1.71 -14.30 -5.39
C GLY A 48 -0.55 -13.31 -5.51
N ALA A 49 0.59 -13.63 -4.89
CA ALA A 49 1.80 -12.78 -4.90
C ALA A 49 2.28 -12.39 -6.32
N SER A 50 2.08 -13.27 -7.30
CA SER A 50 2.50 -13.03 -8.69
C SER A 50 1.50 -12.21 -9.52
N ASP A 51 0.35 -11.86 -8.95
CA ASP A 51 -0.61 -10.89 -9.51
C ASP A 51 -0.24 -9.46 -9.08
N SER A 52 1.03 -9.09 -9.28
CA SER A 52 1.64 -7.83 -8.84
C SER A 52 2.89 -7.49 -9.66
N CYS A 53 3.60 -6.40 -9.32
CA CYS A 53 4.90 -6.08 -9.92
C CYS A 53 6.05 -7.00 -9.44
N ALA A 54 5.86 -7.74 -8.34
CA ALA A 54 6.91 -8.49 -7.65
C ALA A 54 7.62 -9.58 -8.49
N PRO A 55 6.98 -10.29 -9.45
CA PRO A 55 7.69 -11.24 -10.29
C PRO A 55 8.83 -10.60 -11.07
N CYS A 56 8.60 -9.40 -11.61
CA CYS A 56 9.55 -8.72 -12.49
C CYS A 56 10.43 -7.70 -11.76
N HIS A 57 9.96 -7.12 -10.66
CA HIS A 57 10.64 -6.03 -9.98
C HIS A 57 11.07 -6.42 -8.57
N ARG A 58 12.28 -5.99 -8.20
CA ARG A 58 12.87 -6.31 -6.90
C ARG A 58 12.71 -5.18 -5.89
N SER A 59 12.69 -5.56 -4.62
CA SER A 59 13.03 -4.67 -3.51
C SER A 59 14.53 -4.31 -3.59
N GLY A 60 14.94 -3.24 -2.91
CA GLY A 60 16.34 -2.83 -2.97
C GLY A 60 16.71 -1.71 -2.02
N ARG A 61 18.03 -1.51 -1.84
CA ARG A 61 18.56 -0.44 -1.00
C ARG A 61 18.55 0.88 -1.78
N VAL A 62 18.01 1.92 -1.14
CA VAL A 62 18.00 3.30 -1.64
C VAL A 62 18.86 4.15 -0.72
N GLU A 63 19.78 4.91 -1.30
CA GLU A 63 20.57 5.91 -0.59
C GLU A 63 19.75 7.19 -0.43
N GLU A 64 19.70 7.74 0.78
CA GLU A 64 18.95 8.95 1.11
C GLU A 64 19.77 9.81 2.09
N GLY A 65 20.30 10.94 1.59
CA GLY A 65 21.22 11.78 2.35
C GLY A 65 22.51 11.03 2.72
N SER A 66 22.80 10.92 4.02
CA SER A 66 23.95 10.17 4.56
C SER A 66 23.61 8.74 4.97
N GLY A 67 22.39 8.28 4.74
CA GLY A 67 21.90 6.95 5.13
C GLY A 67 21.46 6.12 3.93
N SER A 68 21.16 4.84 4.21
CA SER A 68 20.54 3.94 3.23
C SER A 68 19.40 3.20 3.91
N ARG A 69 18.35 2.89 3.15
CA ARG A 69 17.22 2.06 3.62
C ARG A 69 16.80 1.04 2.58
N VAL A 70 16.32 -0.10 3.04
CA VAL A 70 15.73 -1.12 2.16
C VAL A 70 14.29 -0.70 1.88
N GLU A 71 13.96 -0.60 0.60
CA GLU A 71 12.62 -0.32 0.10
C GLU A 71 12.02 -1.58 -0.51
N ASN A 72 10.71 -1.74 -0.36
CA ASN A 72 9.96 -2.71 -1.15
C ASN A 72 10.04 -2.43 -2.66
N HIS A 73 9.49 -3.33 -3.48
CA HIS A 73 9.59 -3.24 -4.94
C HIS A 73 8.93 -1.98 -5.53
N CYS A 74 7.80 -1.49 -4.98
CA CYS A 74 7.18 -0.22 -5.37
C CYS A 74 8.08 0.97 -5.00
N GLY A 75 8.53 1.02 -3.74
CA GLY A 75 9.39 2.08 -3.21
C GLY A 75 10.72 2.18 -3.94
N TYR A 76 11.36 1.03 -4.21
CA TYR A 76 12.62 0.94 -4.94
C TYR A 76 12.45 1.38 -6.39
N CYS A 77 11.36 0.96 -7.06
CA CYS A 77 11.06 1.41 -8.40
C CYS A 77 10.87 2.93 -8.46
N HIS A 78 10.09 3.49 -7.54
CA HIS A 78 9.85 4.94 -7.50
C HIS A 78 11.13 5.72 -7.16
N ALA A 79 11.99 5.20 -6.29
CA ALA A 79 13.27 5.83 -5.98
C ALA A 79 14.21 5.85 -7.18
N VAL A 80 14.38 4.72 -7.85
CA VAL A 80 15.37 4.55 -8.92
C VAL A 80 14.87 5.14 -10.25
N HIS A 81 13.63 4.83 -10.64
CA HIS A 81 13.10 5.19 -11.94
C HIS A 81 12.43 6.56 -11.94
N VAL A 82 11.45 6.77 -11.05
CA VAL A 82 10.60 7.97 -11.07
C VAL A 82 11.35 9.19 -10.56
N ARG A 83 11.96 9.08 -9.36
CA ARG A 83 12.74 10.18 -8.76
C ARG A 83 14.16 10.22 -9.28
N GLY A 84 14.81 9.06 -9.39
CA GLY A 84 16.20 8.95 -9.82
C GLY A 84 16.42 9.08 -11.34
N GLY A 85 15.35 9.11 -12.15
CA GLY A 85 15.44 9.25 -13.61
C GLY A 85 16.16 8.10 -14.33
N ARG A 86 16.42 6.98 -13.65
CA ARG A 86 17.08 5.82 -14.27
C ARG A 86 16.07 4.98 -15.04
N PRO A 87 16.47 4.19 -16.05
CA PRO A 87 15.52 3.32 -16.73
C PRO A 87 14.96 2.24 -15.79
N ALA A 88 13.68 1.90 -15.91
CA ALA A 88 13.01 0.88 -15.08
C ALA A 88 13.70 -0.50 -15.11
N VAL A 89 14.49 -0.79 -16.15
CA VAL A 89 15.33 -2.01 -16.21
C VAL A 89 16.28 -2.15 -15.00
N ALA A 90 16.67 -1.04 -14.36
CA ALA A 90 17.53 -1.04 -13.18
C ALA A 90 16.84 -1.57 -11.91
N THR A 91 15.52 -1.79 -11.98
CA THR A 91 14.69 -2.24 -10.85
C THR A 91 14.22 -3.67 -11.03
N LEU A 92 14.63 -4.35 -12.10
CA LEU A 92 14.23 -5.71 -12.39
C LEU A 92 14.95 -6.74 -11.51
N THR A 93 14.23 -7.82 -11.20
CA THR A 93 14.82 -9.10 -10.81
C THR A 93 15.57 -9.71 -12.00
N ARG A 94 16.33 -10.79 -11.78
CA ARG A 94 16.93 -11.53 -12.89
C ARG A 94 15.84 -12.13 -13.80
N PHE A 95 14.76 -12.65 -13.22
CA PHE A 95 13.59 -13.10 -13.97
C PHE A 95 13.02 -11.98 -14.85
N GLY A 96 12.79 -10.80 -14.28
CA GLY A 96 12.28 -9.65 -15.03
C GLY A 96 13.20 -9.23 -16.18
N ALA A 97 14.52 -9.28 -15.97
CA ALA A 97 15.50 -8.99 -17.01
C ALA A 97 15.51 -10.04 -18.13
N GLU A 98 15.41 -11.32 -17.80
CA GLU A 98 15.31 -12.43 -18.76
C GLU A 98 14.01 -12.36 -19.55
N TYR A 99 12.87 -12.08 -18.89
CA TYR A 99 11.58 -11.85 -19.52
C TYR A 99 11.60 -10.66 -20.49
N LEU A 100 12.24 -9.55 -20.11
CA LEU A 100 12.45 -8.39 -20.98
C LEU A 100 13.29 -8.76 -22.20
N ALA A 101 14.43 -9.44 -22.01
CA ALA A 101 15.32 -9.86 -23.08
C ALA A 101 14.68 -10.90 -24.03
N ALA A 102 13.73 -11.68 -23.53
CA ALA A 102 12.94 -12.63 -24.31
C ALA A 102 11.82 -11.99 -25.13
N GLY A 103 11.60 -10.67 -25.01
CA GLY A 103 10.65 -9.90 -25.83
C GLY A 103 9.33 -9.55 -25.14
N ARG A 104 9.17 -9.84 -23.84
CA ARG A 104 7.93 -9.69 -23.06
C ARG A 104 6.77 -10.55 -23.62
N GLY A 105 5.68 -10.65 -22.85
CA GLY A 105 4.48 -11.41 -23.20
C GLY A 105 4.56 -12.92 -22.92
N VAL A 106 3.47 -13.63 -23.21
CA VAL A 106 3.33 -15.08 -22.96
C VAL A 106 4.43 -15.90 -23.66
N ALA A 107 4.86 -15.49 -24.86
CA ALA A 107 5.93 -16.17 -25.57
C ALA A 107 7.28 -16.05 -24.85
N ALA A 108 7.56 -14.90 -24.22
CA ALA A 108 8.76 -14.71 -23.41
C ALA A 108 8.74 -15.59 -22.16
N LEU A 109 7.61 -15.69 -21.47
CA LEU A 109 7.44 -16.57 -20.30
C LEU A 109 7.74 -18.03 -20.67
N ARG A 110 7.20 -18.53 -21.78
CA ARG A 110 7.50 -19.88 -22.28
C ARG A 110 8.98 -20.09 -22.63
N LYS A 111 9.64 -19.06 -23.14
CA LYS A 111 11.06 -19.13 -23.52
C LYS A 111 11.97 -19.25 -22.29
N ILE A 112 11.61 -18.62 -21.17
CA ILE A 112 12.40 -18.61 -19.94
C ILE A 112 11.90 -19.64 -18.90
N ALA A 113 10.80 -20.34 -19.17
CA ALA A 113 10.12 -21.26 -18.25
C ALA A 113 11.05 -22.30 -17.59
N GLY A 114 11.98 -22.87 -18.35
CA GLY A 114 12.93 -23.88 -17.85
C GLY A 114 14.19 -23.31 -17.19
N GLY A 115 14.35 -21.98 -17.17
CA GLY A 115 15.45 -21.32 -16.46
C GLY A 115 15.23 -21.31 -14.94
N ASP A 116 16.29 -21.01 -14.20
CA ASP A 116 16.31 -20.78 -12.76
C ASP A 116 16.95 -19.40 -12.57
N ALA A 117 16.10 -18.37 -12.49
CA ALA A 117 16.55 -17.00 -12.60
C ALA A 117 17.20 -16.50 -11.30
N ASP A 118 16.73 -16.90 -10.13
CA ASP A 118 17.32 -16.50 -8.84
C ASP A 118 18.37 -17.48 -8.30
N GLY A 119 18.50 -18.67 -8.90
CA GLY A 119 19.56 -19.64 -8.61
C GLY A 119 19.26 -20.53 -7.41
N ASP A 120 17.99 -20.67 -7.01
CA ASP A 120 17.59 -21.45 -5.85
C ASP A 120 17.40 -22.96 -6.12
N GLY A 121 17.56 -23.37 -7.38
CA GLY A 121 17.43 -24.75 -7.87
C GLY A 121 16.04 -25.12 -8.38
N VAL A 122 15.09 -24.18 -8.41
CA VAL A 122 13.73 -24.36 -8.91
C VAL A 122 13.58 -23.63 -10.25
N SER A 123 12.83 -24.22 -11.18
CA SER A 123 12.60 -23.53 -12.46
C SER A 123 11.55 -22.42 -12.32
N ASN A 124 11.72 -21.37 -13.12
CA ASN A 124 10.81 -20.23 -13.23
C ASN A 124 9.34 -20.69 -13.38
N GLU A 125 9.08 -21.71 -14.20
CA GLU A 125 7.74 -22.26 -14.39
C GLU A 125 7.23 -23.01 -13.15
N ALA A 126 8.08 -23.78 -12.46
CA ALA A 126 7.67 -24.50 -11.26
C ALA A 126 7.27 -23.52 -10.14
N GLU A 127 7.98 -22.40 -10.02
CA GLU A 127 7.64 -21.32 -9.08
C GLU A 127 6.32 -20.63 -9.43
N LEU A 128 6.14 -20.24 -10.69
CA LEU A 128 4.88 -19.64 -11.16
C LEU A 128 3.69 -20.63 -11.03
N LEU A 129 3.91 -21.93 -11.22
CA LEU A 129 2.87 -22.94 -10.96
C LEU A 129 2.57 -23.09 -9.46
N ALA A 130 3.55 -22.87 -8.59
CA ALA A 130 3.40 -22.95 -7.14
C ALA A 130 2.90 -21.64 -6.50
N GLY A 131 2.81 -20.54 -7.26
CA GLY A 131 2.45 -19.23 -6.72
C GLY A 131 3.58 -18.52 -5.98
N THR A 132 4.83 -18.82 -6.34
CA THR A 132 6.04 -18.20 -5.78
C THR A 132 6.71 -17.27 -6.81
N LEU A 133 7.79 -16.59 -6.42
CA LEU A 133 8.35 -15.48 -7.19
C LEU A 133 9.71 -15.86 -7.79
N PRO A 134 9.81 -16.07 -9.11
CA PRO A 134 11.03 -16.61 -9.74
C PRO A 134 12.25 -15.70 -9.79
N GLY A 135 12.14 -14.52 -9.18
CA GLY A 135 13.23 -13.57 -9.05
C GLY A 135 13.72 -13.41 -7.61
N GLU A 136 13.26 -14.24 -6.69
CA GLU A 136 13.42 -14.10 -5.25
C GLU A 136 13.59 -15.47 -4.58
N ALA A 137 14.85 -15.87 -4.35
CA ALA A 137 15.22 -17.21 -3.88
C ALA A 137 14.60 -17.62 -2.52
N SER A 138 14.12 -16.64 -1.75
CA SER A 138 13.37 -16.91 -0.51
C SER A 138 11.91 -17.32 -0.76
N SER A 139 11.34 -16.93 -1.90
CA SER A 139 9.98 -17.24 -2.35
C SER A 139 10.00 -18.43 -3.29
N ARG A 140 10.05 -19.63 -2.72
CA ARG A 140 10.17 -20.89 -3.47
C ARG A 140 9.16 -21.96 -3.04
N PRO A 141 8.84 -22.95 -3.89
CA PRO A 141 7.91 -24.02 -3.55
C PRO A 141 8.35 -24.75 -2.28
N GLY A 142 7.42 -24.89 -1.34
CA GLY A 142 7.69 -25.54 -0.04
C GLY A 142 8.34 -24.65 1.01
N ALA A 143 8.70 -23.39 0.71
CA ALA A 143 9.11 -22.43 1.74
C ALA A 143 7.95 -22.15 2.70
N ALA A 144 8.27 -22.14 3.99
CA ALA A 144 7.29 -21.86 5.04
C ALA A 144 6.81 -20.41 4.94
N LEU A 145 5.53 -20.17 5.23
CA LEU A 145 5.04 -18.80 5.37
C LEU A 145 5.66 -18.15 6.62
N ALA A 146 5.96 -16.86 6.54
CA ALA A 146 6.42 -16.11 7.69
C ALA A 146 5.41 -16.15 8.84
N PRO A 147 5.88 -16.06 10.10
CA PRO A 147 5.01 -15.90 11.27
C PRO A 147 4.02 -14.76 11.05
N HIS A 148 2.77 -14.96 11.41
CA HIS A 148 1.72 -13.97 11.19
C HIS A 148 0.68 -13.98 12.31
N ARG A 149 0.03 -12.83 12.49
CA ARG A 149 -1.07 -12.62 13.43
C ARG A 149 -2.14 -11.78 12.76
N VAL A 150 -3.40 -12.20 12.88
CA VAL A 150 -4.55 -11.50 12.33
C VAL A 150 -5.32 -10.85 13.47
N TYR A 151 -5.66 -9.57 13.32
CA TYR A 151 -6.43 -8.81 14.29
C TYR A 151 -7.67 -8.22 13.62
N SER A 152 -8.82 -8.30 14.30
CA SER A 152 -9.95 -7.44 13.99
C SER A 152 -9.63 -5.98 14.30
N GLY A 153 -10.34 -5.04 13.67
CA GLY A 153 -10.21 -3.63 14.01
C GLY A 153 -10.44 -3.35 15.50
N ARG A 154 -11.30 -4.12 16.20
CA ARG A 154 -11.51 -3.96 17.64
C ARG A 154 -10.29 -4.40 18.45
N GLU A 155 -9.71 -5.55 18.14
CA GLU A 155 -8.52 -6.06 18.83
C GLU A 155 -7.35 -5.11 18.60
N LEU A 156 -7.12 -4.70 17.35
CA LEU A 156 -6.04 -3.77 17.01
C LEU A 156 -6.12 -2.46 17.81
N ARG A 157 -7.32 -1.87 17.91
CA ARG A 157 -7.55 -0.65 18.69
C ARG A 157 -7.25 -0.81 20.18
N ALA A 158 -7.38 -2.03 20.71
CA ALA A 158 -7.15 -2.33 22.11
C ALA A 158 -5.68 -2.66 22.43
N LEU A 159 -4.83 -2.92 21.42
CA LEU A 159 -3.41 -3.26 21.62
C LEU A 159 -2.57 -2.09 22.13
N SER A 160 -2.96 -0.85 21.84
CA SER A 160 -2.22 0.34 22.30
C SER A 160 -3.16 1.53 22.54
N PRO A 161 -2.70 2.62 23.19
CA PRO A 161 -3.52 3.82 23.38
C PRO A 161 -3.99 4.44 22.07
N VAL A 162 -5.26 4.86 22.03
CA VAL A 162 -5.81 5.66 20.93
C VAL A 162 -5.41 7.12 21.12
N VAL A 163 -4.78 7.69 20.11
CA VAL A 163 -4.35 9.09 20.03
C VAL A 163 -5.17 9.85 18.99
N GLY A 164 -5.24 11.17 19.14
CA GLY A 164 -5.90 12.07 18.20
C GLY A 164 -4.97 13.19 17.78
N HIS A 165 -4.85 13.42 16.47
CA HIS A 165 -3.97 14.45 15.91
C HIS A 165 -4.66 15.22 14.78
N THR A 166 -4.45 16.53 14.74
CA THR A 166 -4.64 17.32 13.53
C THR A 166 -3.39 17.21 12.68
N VAL A 167 -3.55 16.89 11.40
CA VAL A 167 -2.47 16.59 10.47
C VAL A 167 -2.66 17.37 9.18
N PHE A 168 -1.57 17.95 8.69
CA PHE A 168 -1.51 18.49 7.34
C PHE A 168 -1.04 17.38 6.38
N LEU A 169 -1.85 17.06 5.38
CA LEU A 169 -1.51 16.14 4.30
C LEU A 169 -1.33 16.93 3.01
N ASN A 170 -0.07 16.99 2.56
CA ASN A 170 0.34 17.63 1.33
C ASN A 170 0.42 16.62 0.18
N THR A 171 -0.21 16.92 -0.96
CA THR A 171 -0.36 15.99 -2.07
C THR A 171 0.13 16.57 -3.41
N SER A 172 1.06 15.89 -4.06
CA SER A 172 1.64 16.37 -5.33
C SER A 172 0.74 16.18 -6.57
N HIS A 173 -0.11 15.14 -6.57
CA HIS A 173 -0.88 14.72 -7.76
C HIS A 173 -2.40 14.68 -7.53
N ASN A 174 -2.88 14.93 -6.31
CA ASN A 174 -4.30 14.83 -6.01
C ASN A 174 -5.04 16.11 -6.42
N ARG A 175 -6.04 15.96 -7.29
CA ARG A 175 -6.92 17.07 -7.71
C ARG A 175 -7.83 17.57 -6.59
N GLN A 176 -7.99 16.81 -5.53
CA GLN A 176 -8.73 17.24 -4.33
C GLN A 176 -7.90 18.21 -3.47
N GLY A 177 -6.60 18.36 -3.76
CA GLY A 177 -5.67 19.27 -3.10
C GLY A 177 -5.25 18.79 -1.72
N ASP A 178 -4.77 19.71 -0.88
CA ASP A 178 -4.20 19.39 0.42
C ASP A 178 -5.25 19.44 1.53
N PHE A 179 -4.97 18.82 2.67
CA PHE A 179 -5.95 18.68 3.75
C PHE A 179 -5.35 18.97 5.12
N TYR A 180 -6.04 19.79 5.89
CA TYR A 180 -5.96 19.78 7.36
C TYR A 180 -7.10 18.92 7.89
N ASN A 181 -6.80 17.71 8.35
CA ASN A 181 -7.77 16.76 8.88
C ASN A 181 -7.44 16.41 10.33
N GLN A 182 -8.46 16.03 11.10
CA GLN A 182 -8.28 15.41 12.40
C GLN A 182 -8.40 13.89 12.27
N TYR A 183 -7.42 13.16 12.78
CA TYR A 183 -7.41 11.69 12.78
C TYR A 183 -7.43 11.15 14.20
N ARG A 184 -8.09 10.00 14.39
CA ARG A 184 -7.95 9.18 15.60
C ARG A 184 -7.56 7.75 15.24
N GLY A 185 -6.64 7.20 16.01
CA GLY A 185 -5.92 5.98 15.65
C GLY A 185 -4.92 5.55 16.70
N ASN A 186 -4.17 4.50 16.40
CA ASN A 186 -3.08 4.02 17.25
C ASN A 186 -1.74 4.45 16.65
N SER A 187 -0.76 4.79 17.49
CA SER A 187 0.63 4.92 17.02
C SER A 187 1.09 3.58 16.45
N VAL A 188 1.64 3.61 15.23
CA VAL A 188 2.15 2.40 14.57
C VAL A 188 3.19 1.72 15.45
N TYR A 189 4.18 2.47 15.92
CA TYR A 189 5.27 1.89 16.71
C TYR A 189 4.77 1.23 18.00
N ALA A 190 3.80 1.86 18.69
CA ALA A 190 3.19 1.26 19.87
C ALA A 190 2.39 -0.03 19.55
N LEU A 191 1.73 -0.11 18.39
CA LEU A 191 1.10 -1.34 17.92
C LEU A 191 2.13 -2.43 17.70
N LEU A 192 3.23 -2.12 17.00
CA LEU A 192 4.29 -3.08 16.71
C LEU A 192 4.95 -3.62 17.98
N GLU A 193 5.18 -2.76 18.98
CA GLU A 193 5.68 -3.18 20.30
C GLU A 193 4.70 -4.12 21.02
N ALA A 194 3.40 -3.82 20.97
CA ALA A 194 2.36 -4.68 21.56
C ALA A 194 2.20 -6.03 20.83
N ILE A 195 2.41 -6.05 19.52
CA ILE A 195 2.34 -7.27 18.69
C ILE A 195 3.54 -8.18 18.95
N GLY A 196 4.71 -7.60 19.22
CA GLY A 196 5.95 -8.32 19.49
C GLY A 196 6.81 -8.52 18.24
N LEU A 197 7.77 -7.62 18.04
CA LEU A 197 8.75 -7.70 16.95
C LEU A 197 9.91 -8.62 17.31
N ALA A 198 10.34 -9.48 16.39
CA ALA A 198 11.54 -10.29 16.60
C ALA A 198 12.80 -9.41 16.69
N PRO A 199 13.83 -9.85 17.43
CA PRO A 199 15.14 -9.19 17.39
C PRO A 199 15.66 -9.09 15.96
N GLY A 200 16.17 -7.93 15.58
CA GLY A 200 16.67 -7.67 14.22
C GLY A 200 15.60 -7.21 13.23
N ALA A 201 14.36 -6.97 13.65
CA ALA A 201 13.41 -6.22 12.82
C ALA A 201 13.93 -4.80 12.55
N GLU A 202 13.87 -4.35 11.31
CA GLU A 202 14.47 -3.08 10.84
C GLU A 202 13.43 -2.12 10.25
N SER A 203 12.44 -2.64 9.53
CA SER A 203 11.42 -1.86 8.84
C SER A 203 10.10 -2.59 8.74
N VAL A 204 9.07 -1.88 8.31
CA VAL A 204 7.76 -2.45 7.95
C VAL A 204 7.29 -1.93 6.61
N ASP A 205 6.60 -2.78 5.86
CA ASP A 205 5.83 -2.39 4.69
C ASP A 205 4.35 -2.37 5.03
N PHE A 206 3.70 -1.25 4.73
CA PHE A 206 2.24 -1.13 4.78
C PHE A 206 1.67 -1.47 3.42
N ILE A 207 0.77 -2.45 3.39
CA ILE A 207 0.21 -3.00 2.16
C ILE A 207 -1.28 -2.66 2.10
N SER A 208 -1.64 -1.88 1.09
CA SER A 208 -3.01 -1.52 0.76
C SER A 208 -3.75 -2.69 0.11
N VAL A 209 -5.08 -2.62 0.08
CA VAL A 209 -5.94 -3.67 -0.53
C VAL A 209 -5.64 -3.93 -2.01
N ASP A 210 -5.18 -2.90 -2.71
CA ASP A 210 -4.72 -3.01 -4.09
C ASP A 210 -3.25 -3.44 -4.17
N GLY A 211 -2.55 -3.76 -3.08
CA GLY A 211 -1.14 -4.14 -3.12
C GLY A 211 -0.17 -2.98 -3.31
N PHE A 212 -0.61 -1.72 -3.23
CA PHE A 212 0.34 -0.63 -3.05
C PHE A 212 1.10 -0.81 -1.73
N GLU A 213 2.43 -0.66 -1.78
CA GLU A 213 3.29 -0.83 -0.62
C GLU A 213 4.07 0.45 -0.25
N GLY A 214 4.11 0.79 1.04
CA GLY A 214 4.95 1.87 1.58
C GLY A 214 5.85 1.37 2.72
N THR A 215 7.16 1.58 2.60
CA THR A 215 8.15 1.16 3.61
C THR A 215 8.44 2.26 4.63
N PHE A 216 8.56 1.88 5.90
CA PHE A 216 9.04 2.73 6.99
C PHE A 216 10.03 1.97 7.86
N THR A 217 11.15 2.59 8.20
CA THR A 217 12.08 2.06 9.22
C THR A 217 11.45 2.13 10.61
N LEU A 218 11.86 1.25 11.51
CA LEU A 218 11.40 1.33 12.91
C LEU A 218 11.86 2.62 13.60
N GLU A 219 12.96 3.22 13.16
CA GLU A 219 13.42 4.53 13.65
C GLU A 219 12.44 5.66 13.28
N GLU A 220 12.01 5.72 12.02
CA GLU A 220 11.03 6.71 11.55
C GLU A 220 9.70 6.58 12.30
N LEU A 221 9.28 5.34 12.57
CA LEU A 221 8.04 5.05 13.29
C LEU A 221 8.13 5.39 14.79
N ARG A 222 9.32 5.24 15.39
CA ARG A 222 9.56 5.57 16.80
C ARG A 222 9.57 7.07 17.03
N ARG A 223 10.04 7.86 16.06
CA ARG A 223 10.23 9.30 16.16
C ARG A 223 8.91 10.08 16.18
N GLU A 224 8.87 11.14 16.98
CA GLU A 224 7.87 12.20 16.84
C GLU A 224 8.37 13.25 15.85
N TRP A 225 7.51 13.61 14.91
CA TRP A 225 7.81 14.56 13.85
C TRP A 225 7.10 15.88 14.14
N ALA A 226 7.87 16.97 14.04
CA ALA A 226 7.31 18.30 14.10
C ALA A 226 6.34 18.51 12.92
N GLN A 227 5.33 19.35 13.11
CA GLN A 227 4.37 19.66 12.05
C GLN A 227 4.39 21.17 11.78
N ALA A 228 4.05 21.55 10.54
CA ALA A 228 3.99 22.94 10.13
C ALA A 228 2.84 23.71 10.83
N ARG A 229 2.91 25.04 10.75
CA ARG A 229 1.80 25.91 11.16
C ARG A 229 0.69 25.84 10.10
N PRO A 230 -0.59 25.84 10.50
CA PRO A 230 -1.69 25.99 9.56
C PRO A 230 -1.56 27.30 8.78
N VAL A 231 -1.69 27.22 7.46
CA VAL A 231 -1.70 28.40 6.58
C VAL A 231 -3.12 28.60 6.09
N PRO A 232 -3.85 29.66 6.49
CA PRO A 232 -5.21 29.93 6.03
C PRO A 232 -5.23 30.62 4.66
N GLY A 233 -6.40 30.69 4.02
CA GLY A 233 -6.61 31.51 2.83
C GLY A 233 -6.18 30.86 1.50
N LEU A 234 -5.86 29.56 1.52
CA LEU A 234 -5.54 28.78 0.31
C LEU A 234 -6.70 27.88 -0.17
N ASP A 235 -7.91 28.08 0.37
CA ASP A 235 -9.11 27.33 -0.02
C ASP A 235 -9.83 27.96 -1.23
N LYS A 236 -10.84 27.24 -1.73
CA LYS A 236 -11.69 27.72 -2.83
C LYS A 236 -12.49 28.98 -2.48
N LYS A 237 -12.72 29.26 -1.20
CA LYS A 237 -13.40 30.47 -0.76
C LYS A 237 -12.52 31.70 -0.97
N ALA A 238 -11.22 31.59 -0.71
CA ALA A 238 -10.25 32.66 -0.89
C ALA A 238 -9.75 32.79 -2.34
N LEU A 239 -9.46 31.67 -3.01
CA LEU A 239 -8.77 31.64 -4.31
C LEU A 239 -9.64 31.16 -5.48
N GLY A 240 -10.95 30.92 -5.27
CA GLY A 240 -11.86 30.45 -6.30
C GLY A 240 -11.45 29.09 -6.87
N ALA A 241 -11.41 28.97 -8.20
CA ALA A 241 -11.02 27.74 -8.88
C ALA A 241 -9.56 27.32 -8.62
N CYS A 242 -8.71 28.24 -8.17
CA CYS A 242 -7.31 27.96 -7.84
C CYS A 242 -7.11 27.54 -6.38
N GLY A 243 -8.14 27.58 -5.53
CA GLY A 243 -8.04 27.10 -4.15
C GLY A 243 -7.98 25.58 -4.09
N TRP A 244 -7.03 25.06 -3.31
CA TRP A 244 -6.75 23.61 -3.23
C TRP A 244 -6.69 23.08 -1.80
N VAL A 245 -6.49 23.94 -0.79
CA VAL A 245 -6.40 23.48 0.59
C VAL A 245 -7.79 23.33 1.21
N ASN A 246 -8.02 22.22 1.89
CA ASN A 246 -9.25 21.91 2.61
C ASN A 246 -9.02 21.96 4.11
N TYR A 247 -9.69 22.88 4.81
CA TYR A 247 -9.59 23.07 6.26
C TYR A 247 -10.70 22.31 6.99
N ASN A 248 -10.62 20.98 7.04
CA ASN A 248 -11.67 20.16 7.65
C ASN A 248 -11.52 20.04 9.18
N ALA A 249 -10.30 20.20 9.69
CA ALA A 249 -10.01 20.20 11.12
C ALA A 249 -10.50 21.50 11.79
N ALA A 250 -11.08 21.36 12.99
CA ALA A 250 -11.44 22.50 13.82
C ALA A 250 -10.24 23.03 14.62
N GLY A 251 -10.32 24.29 15.06
CA GLY A 251 -9.34 24.88 15.99
C GLY A 251 -7.96 25.12 15.40
N LEU A 252 -7.85 25.31 14.08
CA LEU A 252 -6.59 25.68 13.44
C LEU A 252 -6.18 27.10 13.86
N ASP A 253 -4.98 27.21 14.45
CA ASP A 253 -4.37 28.47 14.86
C ASP A 253 -3.15 28.75 13.97
N PRO A 254 -3.21 29.73 13.04
CA PRO A 254 -2.09 30.08 12.18
C PRO A 254 -0.83 30.55 12.93
N GLY A 255 -0.99 31.02 14.17
CA GLY A 255 0.12 31.45 15.03
C GLY A 255 0.89 30.30 15.67
N ARG A 256 0.38 29.06 15.62
CA ARG A 256 0.92 27.91 16.35
C ARG A 256 1.13 26.71 15.46
N ALA A 257 2.28 26.05 15.61
CA ALA A 257 2.55 24.79 14.93
C ALA A 257 1.57 23.70 15.41
N LEU A 258 1.15 22.82 14.49
CA LEU A 258 0.39 21.63 14.89
C LEU A 258 1.25 20.78 15.87
N PRO A 259 0.62 20.09 16.86
CA PRO A 259 1.35 19.25 17.79
C PRO A 259 2.19 18.20 17.06
N SER A 260 3.39 17.91 17.54
CA SER A 260 4.20 16.82 17.00
C SER A 260 3.47 15.47 17.12
N MET A 261 3.73 14.56 16.19
CA MET A 261 3.09 13.25 16.19
C MET A 261 4.00 12.16 15.64
N LYS A 262 3.70 10.91 16.00
CA LYS A 262 4.26 9.73 15.35
C LYS A 262 3.37 9.31 14.18
N VAL A 263 3.89 8.47 13.30
CA VAL A 263 3.08 7.78 12.29
C VAL A 263 1.98 6.96 13.00
N MET A 264 0.76 7.03 12.48
CA MET A 264 -0.40 6.38 13.07
C MET A 264 -1.21 5.57 12.05
N LEU A 265 -1.88 4.55 12.54
CA LEU A 265 -2.89 3.82 11.80
C LEU A 265 -4.26 4.32 12.27
N ALA A 266 -4.91 5.13 11.45
CA ALA A 266 -6.15 5.82 11.75
C ALA A 266 -7.38 4.97 11.37
N PHE A 267 -8.43 5.08 12.18
CA PHE A 267 -9.74 4.47 11.93
C PHE A 267 -10.89 5.50 11.99
N GLU A 268 -10.59 6.75 12.36
CA GLU A 268 -11.50 7.88 12.33
C GLU A 268 -10.84 9.09 11.64
N GLU A 269 -11.61 9.80 10.82
CA GLU A 269 -11.25 11.04 10.15
C GLU A 269 -12.35 12.09 10.40
N ASN A 270 -11.99 13.27 10.89
CA ASN A 270 -12.87 14.39 11.20
C ASN A 270 -14.09 13.98 12.06
N GLY A 271 -13.85 13.14 13.07
CA GLY A 271 -14.88 12.65 14.00
C GLY A 271 -15.81 11.57 13.44
N ARG A 272 -15.53 11.03 12.25
CA ARG A 272 -16.31 9.96 11.62
C ARG A 272 -15.46 8.72 11.43
N LYS A 273 -16.07 7.53 11.56
CA LYS A 273 -15.42 6.26 11.19
C LYS A 273 -15.01 6.33 9.71
N ILE A 274 -13.78 5.92 9.40
CA ILE A 274 -13.34 5.81 8.02
C ILE A 274 -14.10 4.68 7.35
N GLU A 275 -14.72 4.96 6.20
CA GLU A 275 -15.51 3.98 5.46
C GLU A 275 -14.61 2.85 4.93
N PRO A 276 -14.98 1.57 5.15
CA PRO A 276 -14.26 0.44 4.58
C PRO A 276 -14.13 0.58 3.07
N ALA A 277 -12.92 0.41 2.57
CA ALA A 277 -12.69 0.43 1.15
C ALA A 277 -13.01 -0.93 0.51
N HIS A 278 -13.31 -0.87 -0.77
CA HIS A 278 -13.47 -2.04 -1.62
C HIS A 278 -12.86 -1.76 -2.99
N LEU A 279 -12.58 -2.82 -3.74
CA LEU A 279 -12.16 -2.70 -5.13
C LEU A 279 -13.41 -2.64 -6.03
N ASP A 280 -13.51 -1.59 -6.83
CA ASP A 280 -14.54 -1.48 -7.85
C ASP A 280 -14.36 -2.61 -8.88
N PRO A 281 -15.32 -3.52 -9.08
CA PRO A 281 -15.15 -4.67 -9.97
C PRO A 281 -14.90 -4.28 -11.43
N ALA A 282 -15.41 -3.13 -11.87
CA ALA A 282 -15.28 -2.69 -13.26
C ALA A 282 -13.91 -2.10 -13.56
N SER A 283 -13.45 -1.16 -12.72
CA SER A 283 -12.17 -0.48 -12.92
C SER A 283 -10.98 -1.15 -12.24
N GLY A 284 -11.23 -1.99 -11.23
CA GLY A 284 -10.21 -2.55 -10.34
C GLY A 284 -9.57 -1.50 -9.40
N ARG A 285 -10.14 -0.30 -9.30
CA ARG A 285 -9.64 0.78 -8.43
C ARG A 285 -10.23 0.68 -7.03
N ILE A 286 -9.49 1.17 -6.04
CA ILE A 286 -10.01 1.34 -4.68
C ILE A 286 -11.11 2.41 -4.66
N VAL A 287 -12.23 2.08 -4.02
CA VAL A 287 -13.28 3.01 -3.60
C VAL A 287 -13.35 3.00 -2.08
N GLY A 288 -13.33 4.18 -1.46
CA GLY A 288 -13.21 4.34 -0.01
C GLY A 288 -11.74 4.45 0.45
N THR A 289 -11.53 4.65 1.75
CA THR A 289 -10.18 4.93 2.30
C THR A 289 -9.79 4.07 3.52
N GLY A 290 -10.69 3.22 4.01
CA GLY A 290 -10.51 2.47 5.26
C GLY A 290 -10.61 0.94 5.12
N PRO A 291 -10.86 0.21 6.22
CA PRO A 291 -11.20 0.75 7.55
C PRO A 291 -9.99 1.33 8.30
N LEU A 292 -8.79 1.05 7.81
CA LEU A 292 -7.53 1.54 8.38
C LEU A 292 -6.77 2.35 7.33
N ARG A 293 -6.35 3.56 7.72
CA ARG A 293 -5.56 4.46 6.90
C ARG A 293 -4.23 4.73 7.57
N LEU A 294 -3.14 4.62 6.84
CA LEU A 294 -1.85 5.09 7.32
C LEU A 294 -1.84 6.63 7.25
N VAL A 295 -1.48 7.27 8.36
CA VAL A 295 -1.36 8.73 8.43
C VAL A 295 0.06 9.07 8.87
N VAL A 296 0.77 9.72 7.96
CA VAL A 296 2.18 10.05 8.10
C VAL A 296 2.31 11.57 8.20
N PRO A 297 2.88 12.13 9.28
CA PRO A 297 3.20 13.54 9.31
C PRO A 297 4.27 13.88 8.27
N GLN A 298 4.45 15.16 7.96
CA GLN A 298 5.66 15.57 7.26
C GLN A 298 6.88 15.25 8.13
N PHE A 299 7.88 14.62 7.54
CA PHE A 299 9.18 14.40 8.16
C PHE A 299 10.03 15.67 8.10
N VAL A 300 9.83 16.47 7.04
CA VAL A 300 10.34 17.83 6.93
C VAL A 300 9.14 18.78 6.80
N PRO A 301 8.79 19.55 7.84
CA PRO A 301 7.66 20.48 7.77
C PRO A 301 7.80 21.46 6.61
N SER A 302 6.76 21.58 5.80
CA SER A 302 6.67 22.53 4.70
C SER A 302 5.28 23.19 4.68
N PRO A 303 5.13 24.39 4.09
CA PRO A 303 3.80 24.93 3.82
C PRO A 303 3.08 24.13 2.72
N PRO A 304 1.77 24.35 2.53
CA PRO A 304 1.04 23.84 1.38
C PRO A 304 1.61 24.35 0.06
N ASP A 305 1.55 23.57 -1.00
CA ASP A 305 1.92 24.00 -2.34
C ASP A 305 0.90 23.52 -3.37
N LEU A 306 0.78 24.26 -4.48
CA LEU A 306 -0.12 23.89 -5.56
C LEU A 306 0.21 22.48 -6.10
N PRO A 307 -0.78 21.72 -6.57
CA PRO A 307 -0.53 20.45 -7.26
C PRO A 307 0.43 20.61 -8.44
N LYS A 308 1.24 19.58 -8.73
CA LYS A 308 2.23 19.57 -9.82
C LYS A 308 1.66 19.94 -11.19
N ASN A 309 0.38 19.67 -11.40
CA ASN A 309 -0.35 19.92 -12.65
C ASN A 309 -1.25 21.16 -12.60
N ALA A 310 -1.10 22.04 -11.60
CA ALA A 310 -1.83 23.30 -11.55
C ALA A 310 -1.50 24.18 -12.77
N GLY A 311 -2.54 24.75 -13.38
CA GLY A 311 -2.40 25.59 -14.57
C GLY A 311 -1.64 26.89 -14.29
N ALA A 312 -1.06 27.48 -15.35
CA ALA A 312 -0.25 28.69 -15.25
C ALA A 312 -0.96 29.88 -14.58
N GLU A 313 -2.28 29.98 -14.71
CA GLU A 313 -3.07 31.01 -14.02
C GLU A 313 -3.05 30.83 -12.49
N CYS A 314 -3.17 29.59 -12.00
CA CYS A 314 -3.11 29.33 -10.56
C CYS A 314 -1.69 29.49 -10.01
N GLN A 315 -0.66 29.14 -10.78
CA GLN A 315 0.73 29.39 -10.39
C GLN A 315 1.03 30.88 -10.16
N LYS A 316 0.31 31.79 -10.85
CA LYS A 316 0.46 33.24 -10.70
C LYS A 316 -0.42 33.84 -9.59
N SER A 317 -1.43 33.10 -9.12
CA SER A 317 -2.41 33.61 -8.15
C SER A 317 -1.98 33.42 -6.70
N VAL A 318 -0.83 32.79 -6.47
CA VAL A 318 -0.27 32.49 -5.15
C VAL A 318 1.14 33.05 -5.01
N ALA A 319 1.58 33.24 -3.77
CA ALA A 319 2.97 33.61 -3.50
C ALA A 319 3.93 32.46 -3.89
N PRO A 320 5.20 32.76 -4.24
CA PRO A 320 6.14 31.76 -4.75
C PRO A 320 6.33 30.55 -3.84
N GLU A 321 6.24 30.73 -2.52
CA GLU A 321 6.37 29.65 -1.53
C GLU A 321 5.21 28.64 -1.55
N TYR A 322 4.08 28.98 -2.18
CA TYR A 322 2.91 28.13 -2.37
C TYR A 322 2.75 27.65 -3.82
N ALA A 323 3.66 28.04 -4.71
CA ALA A 323 3.79 27.40 -6.01
C ALA A 323 4.35 25.98 -5.82
N PHE A 324 4.05 25.07 -6.76
CA PHE A 324 4.49 23.67 -6.66
C PHE A 324 6.01 23.59 -6.43
N ASN A 325 6.42 22.91 -5.37
CA ASN A 325 7.82 22.76 -5.01
C ASN A 325 8.15 21.28 -4.78
N GLU A 326 8.95 20.70 -5.68
CA GLU A 326 9.33 19.28 -5.65
C GLU A 326 10.20 18.90 -4.43
N GLU A 327 10.80 19.88 -3.74
CA GLU A 327 11.58 19.66 -2.52
C GLU A 327 10.73 19.59 -1.25
N TYR A 328 9.45 19.98 -1.33
CA TYR A 328 8.56 19.89 -0.18
C TYR A 328 8.18 18.45 0.13
N ASP A 329 7.89 18.19 1.41
CA ASP A 329 7.48 16.87 1.86
C ASP A 329 5.98 16.65 1.55
N HIS A 330 5.69 16.05 0.40
CA HIS A 330 4.34 15.59 0.03
C HIS A 330 3.98 14.27 0.73
N ASN A 331 3.80 14.33 2.05
CA ASN A 331 3.46 13.20 2.92
C ASN A 331 2.13 12.50 2.58
N GLY A 332 1.26 13.11 1.78
CA GLY A 332 0.02 12.50 1.32
C GLY A 332 0.23 11.22 0.52
N GLY A 333 1.30 11.14 -0.29
CA GLY A 333 1.66 9.92 -1.02
C GLY A 333 2.15 8.77 -0.13
N ARG A 334 2.60 9.09 1.09
CA ARG A 334 3.01 8.12 2.12
C ARG A 334 1.86 7.74 3.05
N SER A 335 0.76 8.50 3.04
CA SER A 335 -0.42 8.29 3.88
C SER A 335 -1.47 7.41 3.19
N SER A 336 -1.08 6.16 2.90
CA SER A 336 -1.83 5.19 2.10
C SER A 336 -3.16 4.77 2.71
N PHE A 337 -4.11 4.43 1.84
CA PHE A 337 -5.46 4.04 2.20
C PHE A 337 -5.60 2.53 2.32
N SER A 338 -6.63 2.09 3.04
CA SER A 338 -7.12 0.71 2.94
C SER A 338 -6.06 -0.33 3.28
N ILE A 339 -5.34 -0.11 4.38
CA ILE A 339 -4.28 -1.02 4.83
C ILE A 339 -4.90 -2.33 5.32
N ILE A 340 -4.47 -3.44 4.73
CA ILE A 340 -4.95 -4.80 5.07
C ILE A 340 -3.84 -5.72 5.56
N ALA A 341 -2.58 -5.40 5.26
CA ALA A 341 -1.44 -6.17 5.73
C ALA A 341 -0.25 -5.28 6.09
N VAL A 342 0.55 -5.73 7.07
CA VAL A 342 1.79 -5.10 7.51
C VAL A 342 2.88 -6.16 7.55
N ARG A 343 3.88 -6.02 6.67
CA ARG A 343 5.05 -6.92 6.62
C ARG A 343 6.16 -6.35 7.49
N VAL A 344 6.69 -7.11 8.43
CA VAL A 344 7.85 -6.74 9.25
C VAL A 344 9.11 -7.36 8.66
N ARG A 345 10.10 -6.53 8.35
CA ARG A 345 11.33 -6.91 7.67
C ARG A 345 12.56 -6.90 8.60
N PRO A 346 13.60 -7.69 8.27
CA PRO A 346 13.63 -8.72 7.22
C PRO A 346 12.71 -9.90 7.56
N LEU A 347 12.32 -10.71 6.58
CA LEU A 347 11.62 -11.95 6.88
C LEU A 347 12.55 -12.91 7.64
N PRO A 348 12.03 -13.77 8.53
CA PRO A 348 12.82 -14.84 9.13
C PRO A 348 13.46 -15.76 8.06
N GLU A 349 14.67 -16.22 8.32
CA GLU A 349 15.40 -17.10 7.39
C GLU A 349 14.58 -18.35 7.05
N GLY A 350 14.57 -18.72 5.77
CA GLY A 350 13.83 -19.88 5.27
C GLY A 350 12.31 -19.69 5.16
N THR A 351 11.81 -18.48 5.42
CA THR A 351 10.40 -18.14 5.21
C THR A 351 10.18 -17.27 3.98
N ARG A 352 8.96 -17.35 3.43
CA ARG A 352 8.45 -16.46 2.39
C ARG A 352 7.29 -15.61 2.94
N ASP A 353 6.88 -14.61 2.17
CA ASP A 353 5.74 -13.76 2.53
C ASP A 353 4.48 -14.58 2.87
N PHE A 354 3.70 -14.07 3.82
CA PHE A 354 2.34 -14.56 4.03
C PHE A 354 1.49 -14.22 2.80
N GLU A 355 0.66 -15.15 2.35
CA GLU A 355 -0.18 -15.00 1.14
C GLU A 355 -1.42 -14.15 1.43
N TRP A 356 -1.21 -12.90 1.84
CA TRP A 356 -2.28 -11.97 2.21
C TRP A 356 -3.22 -11.68 1.03
N GLU A 357 -2.76 -11.81 -0.22
CA GLU A 357 -3.56 -11.60 -1.42
C GLU A 357 -4.71 -12.61 -1.52
N LYS A 358 -4.45 -13.87 -1.12
CA LYS A 358 -5.45 -14.94 -1.10
C LYS A 358 -6.46 -14.75 0.03
N GLU A 359 -6.03 -14.15 1.13
CA GLU A 359 -6.86 -13.86 2.30
C GLU A 359 -7.55 -12.48 2.22
N ARG A 360 -7.24 -11.67 1.20
CA ARG A 360 -7.68 -10.28 1.08
C ARG A 360 -9.18 -10.10 1.28
N ASP A 361 -9.99 -10.89 0.58
CA ASP A 361 -11.46 -10.75 0.64
C ASP A 361 -11.99 -11.09 2.04
N ALA A 362 -11.40 -12.10 2.69
CA ALA A 362 -11.73 -12.48 4.06
C ALA A 362 -11.28 -11.42 5.08
N LEU A 363 -10.11 -10.80 4.87
CA LEU A 363 -9.61 -9.70 5.69
C LEU A 363 -10.52 -8.47 5.59
N LEU A 364 -10.90 -8.07 4.36
CA LEU A 364 -11.80 -6.95 4.12
C LEU A 364 -13.19 -7.19 4.73
N ALA A 365 -13.80 -8.33 4.43
CA ALA A 365 -15.14 -8.67 4.94
C ALA A 365 -15.18 -8.74 6.46
N GLY A 366 -14.06 -9.13 7.10
CA GLY A 366 -13.93 -9.20 8.54
C GLY A 366 -13.50 -7.88 9.23
N GLU A 367 -13.25 -6.80 8.49
CA GLU A 367 -12.55 -5.61 8.98
C GLU A 367 -11.25 -5.98 9.77
N LYS A 368 -10.46 -6.88 9.19
CA LYS A 368 -9.23 -7.44 9.78
C LYS A 368 -7.98 -6.92 9.08
N ILE A 369 -6.87 -6.99 9.81
CA ILE A 369 -5.52 -6.71 9.32
C ILE A 369 -4.60 -7.86 9.73
N VAL A 370 -3.66 -8.22 8.86
CA VAL A 370 -2.61 -9.19 9.17
C VAL A 370 -1.27 -8.48 9.38
N PHE A 371 -0.56 -8.87 10.42
CA PHE A 371 0.86 -8.55 10.62
C PHE A 371 1.64 -9.82 10.38
N PHE A 372 2.71 -9.78 9.57
CA PHE A 372 3.53 -10.96 9.28
C PHE A 372 5.00 -10.60 9.11
N GLY A 373 5.90 -11.58 9.20
CA GLY A 373 7.35 -11.37 9.04
C GLY A 373 8.12 -11.60 10.35
N ALA A 374 9.07 -10.71 10.66
CA ALA A 374 9.90 -10.77 11.87
C ALA A 374 9.09 -10.47 13.15
N LEU A 375 8.29 -11.45 13.60
CA LEU A 375 7.46 -11.40 14.81
C LEU A 375 7.93 -12.44 15.84
N GLN A 376 7.65 -12.18 17.13
CA GLN A 376 7.91 -13.11 18.25
C GLN A 376 6.81 -14.14 18.46
#